data_AF-A0A9U8E0W1-F1
#
_entry.id   AF-A0A9U8E0W1-F1
#
_cell.length_a   1.000
_cell.length_b   1.000
_cell.length_c   1.000
_cell.angle_alpha   90.00
_cell.angle_beta   90.00
_cell.angle_gamma   90.00
#
_symmetry.space_group_name_H-M   'P 1'
#
loop_
_entity.id
_entity.type
_entity.pdbx_description
1 polymer ?
#
loop_
_entity_poly.entity_id
_entity_poly.type
_entity_poly.pdbx_seq_one_letter_code
_entity_poly.pdbx_strand_id
1 'polypeptide(L)'
;MSLRVIKHTRNPFETLEKMLNKTTLVTQRVTHNHIIDIGDKILEASSHGDNEGRENAIQEAIESAEARATRELREALRRLKQQKDEERLRALEKQKWYFERLAARISDQRDRAEEERMKEFKRKMEVEKEEALKKQLEECERLKQIAVEEAREALSKQLRNEFAIRKEMEIAAALKKAREAFRKREAEVIEQTRRECEEEARKEAQRVATLHKAEIDSLNHKYDMLEHKFQRELAHRKKVEHDFRALQDDYRRFMDYTDGKFHSDYLMQLRYLGLQLADKKLQVVTYEDIEPIK
;
A
#
# COMPACT_ATOMS: atom_id res chain seq x y z
N MET A 1 9.25 -5.28 -130.70
CA MET A 1 10.04 -6.46 -131.14
C MET A 1 9.03 -7.52 -131.57
N SER A 2 8.47 -7.49 -132.79
CA SER A 2 8.97 -8.24 -133.98
C SER A 2 9.51 -9.63 -133.57
N LEU A 3 8.96 -10.74 -134.04
CA LEU A 3 9.31 -11.30 -135.35
C LEU A 3 8.18 -12.20 -135.91
N ARG A 4 7.56 -11.75 -137.01
CA ARG A 4 7.04 -12.66 -138.03
C ARG A 4 8.24 -13.29 -138.74
N VAL A 5 8.25 -14.61 -138.90
CA VAL A 5 9.16 -15.29 -139.84
C VAL A 5 8.34 -15.79 -141.01
N ILE A 6 8.51 -15.09 -142.12
CA ILE A 6 8.08 -15.48 -143.46
C ILE A 6 9.09 -16.50 -143.97
N LYS A 7 8.64 -17.64 -144.51
CA LYS A 7 9.43 -18.47 -145.43
C LYS A 7 8.71 -18.57 -146.79
N HIS A 8 9.21 -17.78 -147.73
CA HIS A 8 9.38 -18.13 -149.15
C HIS A 8 10.13 -19.48 -149.24
N THR A 9 9.94 -20.38 -150.22
CA THR A 9 9.91 -20.24 -151.69
C THR A 9 9.23 -21.47 -152.30
N ARG A 10 8.25 -21.30 -153.20
CA ARG A 10 7.75 -22.38 -154.08
C ARG A 10 8.60 -22.41 -155.36
N ASN A 11 9.17 -23.57 -155.68
CA ASN A 11 9.87 -23.83 -156.94
C ASN A 11 8.86 -23.81 -158.11
N PRO A 12 9.07 -23.01 -159.16
CA PRO A 12 8.14 -22.90 -160.30
C PRO A 12 8.13 -24.14 -161.23
N PHE A 13 9.10 -25.05 -161.11
CA PHE A 13 9.18 -26.28 -161.92
C PHE A 13 8.30 -27.44 -161.41
N GLU A 14 8.04 -27.53 -160.09
CA GLU A 14 7.12 -28.57 -159.54
C GLU A 14 5.66 -28.31 -159.91
N THR A 15 5.29 -27.06 -160.16
CA THR A 15 3.93 -26.68 -160.60
C THR A 15 3.66 -27.00 -162.06
N LEU A 16 4.69 -27.07 -162.92
CA LEU A 16 4.56 -27.44 -164.33
C LEU A 16 4.48 -28.96 -164.52
N GLU A 17 5.25 -29.73 -163.75
CA GLU A 17 5.22 -31.21 -163.80
C GLU A 17 3.93 -31.79 -163.20
N LYS A 18 3.31 -31.10 -162.22
CA LYS A 18 2.01 -31.48 -161.65
C LYS A 18 0.82 -31.12 -162.53
N MET A 19 0.96 -30.21 -163.51
CA MET A 19 -0.11 -29.87 -164.45
C MET A 19 -0.11 -30.76 -165.71
N LEU A 20 1.02 -31.36 -166.09
CA LEU A 20 1.13 -32.19 -167.31
C LEU A 20 0.77 -33.67 -167.10
N ASN A 21 0.79 -34.19 -165.87
CA ASN A 21 0.56 -35.62 -165.59
C ASN A 21 -0.87 -35.97 -165.13
N LYS A 22 -1.88 -35.12 -165.38
CA LYS A 22 -3.29 -35.37 -165.03
C LYS A 22 -4.31 -35.22 -166.18
N THR A 23 -3.89 -35.41 -167.43
CA THR A 23 -4.82 -35.47 -168.56
C THR A 23 -4.67 -36.77 -169.34
N THR A 24 -5.07 -37.89 -168.72
CA THR A 24 -5.55 -39.06 -169.48
C THR A 24 -7.06 -38.89 -169.64
N LEU A 25 -7.48 -38.32 -170.76
CA LEU A 25 -8.87 -38.31 -171.21
C LEU A 25 -9.27 -39.75 -171.56
N VAL A 26 -9.77 -40.47 -170.57
CA VAL A 26 -10.51 -41.72 -170.76
C VAL A 26 -11.97 -41.40 -170.52
N THR A 27 -12.74 -41.36 -171.60
CA THR A 27 -14.21 -41.21 -171.57
C THR A 27 -14.84 -42.48 -171.03
N GLN A 28 -14.98 -42.58 -169.70
CA GLN A 28 -15.86 -43.54 -169.06
C GLN A 28 -17.28 -42.96 -168.95
N ARG A 29 -18.27 -43.71 -169.39
CA ARG A 29 -19.71 -43.42 -169.20
C ARG A 29 -20.00 -43.41 -167.69
N VAL A 30 -20.25 -42.22 -167.13
CA VAL A 30 -20.65 -42.03 -165.72
C VAL A 30 -22.17 -42.14 -165.61
N THR A 31 -22.64 -43.09 -164.82
CA THR A 31 -24.05 -43.30 -164.44
C THR A 31 -24.36 -42.55 -163.13
N HIS A 32 -25.65 -42.25 -162.88
CA HIS A 32 -26.18 -41.40 -161.79
C HIS A 32 -25.71 -41.77 -160.36
N ASN A 33 -25.20 -42.98 -160.11
CA ASN A 33 -24.68 -43.39 -158.79
C ASN A 33 -23.33 -42.73 -158.44
N HIS A 34 -22.49 -42.38 -159.42
CA HIS A 34 -21.17 -41.80 -159.14
C HIS A 34 -21.21 -40.30 -158.79
N ILE A 35 -22.33 -39.61 -159.06
CA ILE A 35 -22.56 -38.23 -158.60
C ILE A 35 -22.99 -38.23 -157.14
N ILE A 36 -23.72 -39.25 -156.70
CA ILE A 36 -24.20 -39.39 -155.31
C ILE A 36 -23.00 -39.64 -154.39
N ASP A 37 -22.06 -40.53 -154.76
CA ASP A 37 -20.89 -40.83 -153.93
C ASP A 37 -19.89 -39.67 -153.76
N ILE A 38 -19.85 -38.71 -154.70
CA ILE A 38 -19.03 -37.50 -154.57
C ILE A 38 -19.80 -36.41 -153.81
N GLY A 39 -21.11 -36.32 -153.99
CA GLY A 39 -21.98 -35.44 -153.22
C GLY A 39 -21.99 -35.77 -151.73
N ASP A 40 -22.12 -37.06 -151.38
CA ASP A 40 -22.18 -37.53 -149.99
C ASP A 40 -20.83 -37.37 -149.28
N LYS A 41 -19.70 -37.62 -149.96
CA LYS A 41 -18.36 -37.41 -149.38
C LYS A 41 -18.00 -35.94 -149.15
N ILE A 42 -18.56 -35.01 -149.92
CA ILE A 42 -18.38 -33.57 -149.70
C ILE A 42 -19.34 -33.06 -148.62
N LEU A 43 -20.57 -33.59 -148.56
CA LEU A 43 -21.53 -33.27 -147.50
C LEU A 43 -21.08 -33.78 -146.13
N GLU A 44 -20.57 -35.01 -146.00
CA GLU A 44 -20.05 -35.55 -144.72
C GLU A 44 -18.81 -34.79 -144.23
N ALA A 45 -17.89 -34.43 -145.12
CA ALA A 45 -16.70 -33.65 -144.77
C ALA A 45 -17.01 -32.18 -144.40
N SER A 46 -18.06 -31.59 -144.98
CA SER A 46 -18.52 -30.24 -144.63
C SER A 46 -19.36 -30.21 -143.34
N SER A 47 -20.10 -31.29 -143.07
CA SER A 47 -20.99 -31.40 -141.90
C SER A 47 -20.23 -31.64 -140.59
N HIS A 48 -19.11 -32.37 -140.62
CA HIS A 48 -18.34 -32.65 -139.40
C HIS A 48 -17.46 -31.48 -138.95
N GLY A 49 -16.90 -30.69 -139.87
CA GLY A 49 -16.11 -29.50 -139.49
C GLY A 49 -16.93 -28.38 -138.84
N ASP A 50 -18.15 -28.14 -139.31
CA ASP A 50 -19.02 -27.07 -138.78
C ASP A 50 -19.75 -27.49 -137.49
N ASN A 51 -20.03 -28.79 -137.29
CA ASN A 51 -20.68 -29.27 -136.06
C ASN A 51 -19.69 -29.46 -134.90
N GLU A 52 -18.47 -29.97 -135.12
CA GLU A 52 -17.44 -30.06 -134.07
C GLU A 52 -17.01 -28.66 -133.60
N GLY A 53 -16.91 -27.68 -134.50
CA GLY A 53 -16.63 -26.28 -134.15
C GLY A 53 -17.74 -25.63 -133.33
N ARG A 54 -19.02 -25.95 -133.63
CA ARG A 54 -20.17 -25.47 -132.86
C ARG A 54 -20.30 -26.16 -131.51
N GLU A 55 -20.09 -27.46 -131.43
CA GLU A 55 -20.15 -28.23 -130.18
C GLU A 55 -19.01 -27.83 -129.23
N ASN A 56 -17.79 -27.65 -129.74
CA ASN A 56 -16.67 -27.14 -128.94
C ASN A 56 -16.92 -25.70 -128.48
N ALA A 57 -17.48 -24.82 -129.32
CA ALA A 57 -17.84 -23.47 -128.91
C ALA A 57 -18.98 -23.45 -127.86
N ILE A 58 -19.93 -24.38 -127.93
CA ILE A 58 -20.99 -24.56 -126.93
C ILE A 58 -20.41 -25.11 -125.63
N GLN A 59 -19.51 -26.10 -125.69
CA GLN A 59 -18.82 -26.64 -124.51
C GLN A 59 -17.93 -25.60 -123.84
N GLU A 60 -17.14 -24.83 -124.59
CA GLU A 60 -16.35 -23.71 -124.05
C GLU A 60 -17.26 -22.60 -123.46
N ALA A 61 -18.42 -22.34 -124.06
CA ALA A 61 -19.40 -21.41 -123.51
C ALA A 61 -20.02 -21.94 -122.20
N ILE A 62 -20.30 -23.24 -122.12
CA ILE A 62 -20.79 -23.90 -120.91
C ILE A 62 -19.72 -23.91 -119.82
N GLU A 63 -18.49 -24.34 -120.14
CA GLU A 63 -17.37 -24.36 -119.21
C GLU A 63 -17.02 -22.95 -118.72
N SER A 64 -17.07 -21.95 -119.59
CA SER A 64 -16.85 -20.56 -119.18
C SER A 64 -18.02 -20.01 -118.35
N ALA A 65 -19.26 -20.42 -118.60
CA ALA A 65 -20.42 -20.09 -117.77
C ALA A 65 -20.37 -20.79 -116.41
N GLU A 66 -19.99 -22.07 -116.36
CA GLU A 66 -19.78 -22.84 -115.12
C GLU A 66 -18.59 -22.31 -114.33
N ALA A 67 -17.49 -21.92 -114.99
CA ALA A 67 -16.36 -21.27 -114.35
C ALA A 67 -16.74 -19.90 -113.78
N ARG A 68 -17.60 -19.13 -114.47
CA ARG A 68 -18.16 -17.88 -113.94
C ARG A 68 -19.09 -18.14 -112.76
N ALA A 69 -20.03 -19.08 -112.87
CA ALA A 69 -20.95 -19.44 -111.81
C ALA A 69 -20.24 -19.99 -110.57
N THR A 70 -19.19 -20.81 -110.73
CA THR A 70 -18.38 -21.33 -109.61
C THR A 70 -17.51 -20.24 -108.97
N ARG A 71 -17.02 -19.26 -109.75
CA ARG A 71 -16.33 -18.08 -109.20
C ARG A 71 -17.30 -17.20 -108.42
N GLU A 72 -18.47 -16.90 -108.98
CA GLU A 72 -19.53 -16.13 -108.33
C GLU A 72 -20.02 -16.83 -107.05
N LEU A 73 -20.19 -18.15 -107.07
CA LEU A 73 -20.59 -18.94 -105.89
C LEU A 73 -19.49 -18.98 -104.83
N ARG A 74 -18.21 -19.09 -105.22
CA ARG A 74 -17.08 -18.99 -104.28
C ARG A 74 -16.96 -17.60 -103.67
N GLU A 75 -17.18 -16.54 -104.46
CA GLU A 75 -17.20 -15.16 -103.98
C GLU A 75 -18.38 -14.92 -103.04
N ALA A 76 -19.58 -15.41 -103.37
CA ALA A 76 -20.75 -15.36 -102.50
C ALA A 76 -20.52 -16.11 -101.18
N LEU A 77 -19.91 -17.31 -101.23
CA LEU A 77 -19.54 -18.06 -100.02
C LEU A 77 -18.49 -17.34 -99.17
N ARG A 78 -17.51 -16.66 -99.78
CA ARG A 78 -16.53 -15.84 -99.05
C ARG A 78 -17.20 -14.65 -98.39
N ARG A 79 -18.08 -13.94 -99.10
CA ARG A 79 -18.86 -12.82 -98.54
C ARG A 79 -19.74 -13.28 -97.38
N LEU A 80 -20.43 -14.42 -97.52
CA LEU A 80 -21.25 -15.00 -96.46
C LEU A 80 -20.41 -15.43 -95.25
N LYS A 81 -19.23 -16.00 -95.45
CA LYS A 81 -18.30 -16.34 -94.35
C LYS A 81 -17.84 -15.09 -93.62
N GLN A 82 -17.40 -14.07 -94.35
CA GLN A 82 -17.00 -12.78 -93.76
C GLN A 82 -18.14 -12.14 -92.97
N GLN A 83 -19.34 -12.09 -93.53
CA GLN A 83 -20.53 -11.59 -92.82
C GLN A 83 -20.81 -12.38 -91.53
N LYS A 84 -20.73 -13.72 -91.58
CA LYS A 84 -20.89 -14.56 -90.38
C LYS A 84 -19.81 -14.34 -89.34
N ASP A 85 -18.55 -14.18 -89.75
CA ASP A 85 -17.44 -13.92 -88.84
C ASP A 85 -17.57 -12.53 -88.22
N GLU A 86 -17.95 -11.51 -88.99
CA GLU A 86 -18.25 -10.18 -88.50
C GLU A 86 -19.44 -10.17 -87.51
N GLU A 87 -20.53 -10.87 -87.83
CA GLU A 87 -21.67 -11.02 -86.92
C GLU A 87 -21.27 -11.76 -85.63
N ARG A 88 -20.46 -12.81 -85.74
CA ARG A 88 -19.91 -13.54 -84.59
C ARG A 88 -19.04 -12.65 -83.72
N LEU A 89 -18.14 -11.87 -84.32
CA LEU A 89 -17.28 -10.94 -83.59
C LEU A 89 -18.11 -9.86 -82.87
N ARG A 90 -19.09 -9.25 -83.57
CA ARG A 90 -20.02 -8.29 -82.97
C ARG A 90 -20.82 -8.90 -81.82
N ALA A 91 -21.26 -10.16 -81.94
CA ALA A 91 -21.95 -10.86 -80.87
C ALA A 91 -21.04 -11.13 -79.66
N LEU A 92 -19.79 -11.56 -79.90
CA LEU A 92 -18.79 -11.78 -78.85
C LEU A 92 -18.42 -10.48 -78.13
N GLU A 93 -18.26 -9.37 -78.86
CA GLU A 93 -18.00 -8.05 -78.26
C GLU A 93 -19.17 -7.59 -77.38
N LYS A 94 -20.41 -7.74 -77.87
CA LYS A 94 -21.61 -7.45 -77.06
C LYS A 94 -21.66 -8.29 -75.78
N GLN A 95 -21.30 -9.57 -75.88
CA GLN A 95 -21.23 -10.46 -74.71
C GLN A 95 -20.13 -10.03 -73.74
N LYS A 96 -18.91 -9.75 -74.22
CA LYS A 96 -17.80 -9.26 -73.39
C LYS A 96 -18.19 -7.99 -72.65
N TRP A 97 -18.73 -7.00 -73.36
CA TRP A 97 -19.17 -5.75 -72.77
C TRP A 97 -20.27 -5.98 -71.72
N TYR A 98 -21.22 -6.88 -71.99
CA TYR A 98 -22.26 -7.24 -71.03
C TYR A 98 -21.66 -7.87 -69.76
N PHE A 99 -20.71 -8.80 -69.89
CA PHE A 99 -20.06 -9.45 -68.75
C PHE A 99 -19.13 -8.51 -67.98
N GLU A 100 -18.41 -7.62 -68.65
CA GLU A 100 -17.61 -6.57 -68.00
C GLU A 100 -18.49 -5.64 -67.19
N ARG A 101 -19.63 -5.22 -67.75
CA ARG A 101 -20.60 -4.37 -67.05
C ARG A 101 -21.28 -5.11 -65.89
N LEU A 102 -21.52 -6.41 -66.03
CA LEU A 102 -22.04 -7.26 -64.95
C LEU A 102 -21.00 -7.42 -63.84
N ALA A 103 -19.73 -7.68 -64.18
CA ALA A 103 -18.64 -7.82 -63.24
C ALA A 103 -18.42 -6.52 -62.44
N ALA A 104 -18.42 -5.37 -63.11
CA ALA A 104 -18.35 -4.06 -62.44
C ALA A 104 -19.52 -3.82 -61.49
N ARG A 105 -20.74 -4.22 -61.87
CA ARG A 105 -21.90 -4.12 -60.97
C ARG A 105 -21.76 -5.03 -59.74
N ILE A 106 -21.24 -6.25 -59.94
CA ILE A 106 -21.01 -7.20 -58.84
C ILE A 106 -19.92 -6.69 -57.90
N SER A 107 -18.83 -6.11 -58.43
CA SER A 107 -17.77 -5.51 -57.58
C SER A 107 -18.32 -4.34 -56.77
N ASP A 108 -19.06 -3.42 -57.41
CA ASP A 108 -19.66 -2.28 -56.71
C ASP A 108 -20.63 -2.74 -55.60
N GLN A 109 -21.40 -3.81 -55.84
CA GLN A 109 -22.31 -4.38 -54.84
C GLN A 109 -21.55 -5.03 -53.69
N ARG A 110 -20.48 -5.77 -54.00
CA ARG A 110 -19.62 -6.38 -52.97
C ARG A 110 -18.97 -5.31 -52.12
N ASP A 111 -18.39 -4.29 -52.74
CA ASP A 111 -17.66 -3.24 -52.03
C ASP A 111 -18.62 -2.46 -51.12
N ARG A 112 -19.85 -2.15 -51.57
CA ARG A 112 -20.89 -1.57 -50.70
C ARG A 112 -21.26 -2.48 -49.53
N ALA A 113 -21.42 -3.78 -49.76
CA ALA A 113 -21.75 -4.74 -48.70
C ALA A 113 -20.60 -4.88 -47.69
N GLU A 114 -19.35 -4.88 -48.16
CA GLU A 114 -18.15 -4.90 -47.31
C GLU A 114 -18.04 -3.61 -46.50
N GLU A 115 -18.30 -2.44 -47.10
CA GLU A 115 -18.33 -1.17 -46.39
C GLU A 115 -19.37 -1.16 -45.26
N GLU A 116 -20.60 -1.62 -45.52
CA GLU A 116 -21.63 -1.73 -44.48
C GLU A 116 -21.22 -2.72 -43.38
N ARG A 117 -20.68 -3.89 -43.74
CA ARG A 117 -20.16 -4.85 -42.76
C ARG A 117 -19.04 -4.25 -41.91
N MET A 118 -18.14 -3.47 -42.51
CA MET A 118 -17.05 -2.80 -41.79
C MET A 118 -17.56 -1.69 -40.89
N LYS A 119 -18.59 -0.93 -41.30
CA LYS A 119 -19.26 0.06 -40.44
C LYS A 119 -19.92 -0.60 -39.25
N GLU A 120 -20.66 -1.69 -39.45
CA GLU A 120 -21.28 -2.46 -38.38
C GLU A 120 -20.23 -3.02 -37.41
N PHE A 121 -19.13 -3.57 -37.95
CA PHE A 121 -18.03 -4.07 -37.13
C PHE A 121 -17.40 -2.95 -36.29
N LYS A 122 -17.13 -1.78 -36.88
CA LYS A 122 -16.61 -0.62 -36.14
C LYS A 122 -17.55 -0.19 -35.02
N ARG A 123 -18.86 -0.12 -35.28
CA ARG A 123 -19.87 0.20 -34.26
C ARG A 123 -19.85 -0.81 -33.11
N LYS A 124 -19.79 -2.11 -33.41
CA LYS A 124 -19.70 -3.16 -32.37
C LYS A 124 -18.44 -2.99 -31.52
N MET A 125 -17.29 -2.77 -32.16
CA MET A 125 -16.02 -2.54 -31.46
C MET A 125 -16.04 -1.27 -30.61
N GLU A 126 -16.71 -0.20 -31.06
CA GLU A 126 -16.89 1.03 -30.29
C GLU A 126 -17.76 0.79 -29.05
N VAL A 127 -18.88 0.08 -29.21
CA VAL A 127 -19.76 -0.29 -28.08
C VAL A 127 -19.01 -1.15 -27.07
N GLU A 128 -18.28 -2.18 -27.51
CA GLU A 128 -17.48 -3.04 -26.62
C GLU A 128 -16.39 -2.24 -25.87
N LYS A 129 -15.75 -1.27 -26.54
CA LYS A 129 -14.78 -0.37 -25.89
C LYS A 129 -15.45 0.52 -24.84
N GLU A 130 -16.59 1.12 -25.16
CA GLU A 130 -17.34 1.95 -24.22
C GLU A 130 -17.81 1.15 -23.01
N GLU A 131 -18.30 -0.07 -23.22
CA GLU A 131 -18.70 -0.96 -22.13
C GLU A 131 -17.51 -1.37 -21.25
N ALA A 132 -16.35 -1.68 -21.85
CA ALA A 132 -15.13 -1.98 -21.12
C ALA A 132 -14.67 -0.77 -20.29
N LEU A 133 -14.71 0.43 -20.87
CA LEU A 133 -14.37 1.67 -20.17
C LEU A 133 -15.33 1.95 -19.01
N LYS A 134 -16.64 1.75 -19.20
CA LYS A 134 -17.64 1.90 -18.12
C LYS A 134 -17.36 0.94 -16.97
N LYS A 135 -17.11 -0.35 -17.24
CA LYS A 135 -16.77 -1.34 -16.22
C LYS A 135 -15.50 -0.97 -15.45
N GLN A 136 -14.46 -0.52 -16.17
CA GLN A 136 -13.22 -0.07 -15.54
C GLN A 136 -13.43 1.16 -14.65
N LEU A 137 -14.27 2.11 -15.08
CA LEU A 137 -14.60 3.29 -14.28
C LEU A 137 -15.37 2.90 -13.02
N GLU A 138 -16.38 2.03 -13.14
CA GLU A 138 -17.13 1.50 -12.00
C GLU A 138 -16.22 0.77 -11.00
N GLU A 139 -15.31 -0.08 -11.48
CA GLU A 139 -14.33 -0.76 -10.64
C GLU A 139 -13.37 0.23 -9.95
N CYS A 140 -12.87 1.22 -10.69
CA CYS A 140 -12.04 2.28 -10.12
C CYS A 140 -12.78 3.08 -9.05
N GLU A 141 -14.05 3.40 -9.26
CA GLU A 141 -14.88 4.11 -8.29
C GLU A 141 -15.13 3.27 -7.03
N ARG A 142 -15.41 1.97 -7.19
CA ARG A 142 -15.53 1.03 -6.06
C ARG A 142 -14.23 0.96 -5.26
N LEU A 143 -13.08 0.82 -5.93
CA LEU A 143 -11.78 0.80 -5.26
C LEU A 143 -11.48 2.11 -4.54
N LYS A 144 -11.83 3.25 -5.13
CA LYS A 144 -11.71 4.56 -4.47
C LYS A 144 -12.58 4.64 -3.21
N GLN A 145 -13.82 4.15 -3.27
CA GLN A 145 -14.73 4.14 -2.11
C GLN A 145 -14.16 3.27 -0.98
N ILE A 146 -13.72 2.04 -1.30
CA ILE A 146 -13.09 1.14 -0.33
C ILE A 146 -11.85 1.79 0.30
N ALA A 147 -10.96 2.37 -0.51
CA ALA A 147 -9.76 3.03 -0.01
C ALA A 147 -10.08 4.23 0.91
N VAL A 148 -11.14 5.00 0.59
CA VAL A 148 -11.60 6.11 1.44
C VAL A 148 -12.17 5.59 2.75
N GLU A 149 -12.94 4.51 2.73
CA GLU A 149 -13.50 3.88 3.93
C GLU A 149 -12.40 3.32 4.83
N GLU A 150 -11.45 2.57 4.28
CA GLU A 150 -10.29 2.06 5.01
C GLU A 150 -9.45 3.20 5.63
N ALA A 151 -9.22 4.29 4.88
CA ALA A 151 -8.53 5.46 5.40
C ALA A 151 -9.31 6.15 6.53
N ARG A 152 -10.64 6.25 6.41
CA ARG A 152 -11.51 6.80 7.47
C ARG A 152 -11.48 5.94 8.73
N GLU A 153 -11.52 4.62 8.59
CA GLU A 153 -11.45 3.70 9.72
C GLU A 153 -10.09 3.74 10.41
N ALA A 154 -9.00 3.75 9.63
CA ALA A 154 -7.64 3.88 10.15
C ALA A 154 -7.47 5.18 10.93
N LEU A 155 -7.92 6.31 10.37
CA LEU A 155 -7.85 7.61 11.01
C LEU A 155 -8.74 7.67 12.27
N SER A 156 -9.94 7.09 12.22
CA SER A 156 -10.83 6.98 13.40
C SER A 156 -10.18 6.18 14.54
N LYS A 157 -9.50 5.07 14.22
CA LYS A 157 -8.74 4.28 15.21
C LYS A 157 -7.58 5.08 15.81
N GLN A 158 -6.83 5.80 14.98
CA GLN A 158 -5.74 6.68 15.45
C GLN A 158 -6.27 7.77 16.39
N LEU A 159 -7.34 8.47 16.01
CA LEU A 159 -7.95 9.52 16.84
C LEU A 159 -8.47 8.97 18.17
N ARG A 160 -9.08 7.78 18.18
CA ARG A 160 -9.51 7.14 19.43
C ARG A 160 -8.33 6.82 20.35
N ASN A 161 -7.24 6.31 19.80
CA ASN A 161 -6.03 6.01 20.57
C ASN A 161 -5.37 7.30 21.10
N GLU A 162 -5.23 8.32 20.27
CA GLU A 162 -4.72 9.64 20.69
C GLU A 162 -5.60 10.25 21.78
N PHE A 163 -6.93 10.16 21.63
CA PHE A 163 -7.86 10.65 22.64
C PHE A 163 -7.73 9.90 23.96
N ALA A 164 -7.61 8.57 23.93
CA ALA A 164 -7.40 7.76 25.14
C ALA A 164 -6.11 8.16 25.86
N ILE A 165 -5.00 8.30 25.13
CA ILE A 165 -3.71 8.73 25.68
C ILE A 165 -3.81 10.15 26.27
N ARG A 166 -4.38 11.10 25.52
CA ARG A 166 -4.55 12.49 26.02
C ARG A 166 -5.40 12.53 27.27
N LYS A 167 -6.51 11.80 27.29
CA LYS A 167 -7.39 11.70 28.46
C LYS A 167 -6.65 11.11 29.66
N GLU A 168 -5.87 10.05 29.48
CA GLU A 168 -5.06 9.47 30.57
C GLU A 168 -3.99 10.44 31.07
N MET A 169 -3.32 11.17 30.18
CA MET A 169 -2.35 12.20 30.54
C MET A 169 -2.99 13.34 31.34
N GLU A 170 -4.16 13.81 30.92
CA GLU A 170 -4.91 14.86 31.63
C GLU A 170 -5.38 14.38 33.01
N ILE A 171 -5.90 13.15 33.11
CA ILE A 171 -6.27 12.54 34.40
C ILE A 171 -5.03 12.42 35.30
N ALA A 172 -3.90 11.94 34.78
CA ALA A 172 -2.67 11.81 35.55
C ALA A 172 -2.15 13.18 36.04
N ALA A 173 -2.20 14.21 35.19
CA ALA A 173 -1.83 15.57 35.56
C ALA A 173 -2.77 16.15 36.64
N ALA A 174 -4.07 15.92 36.52
CA ALA A 174 -5.06 16.34 37.51
C ALA A 174 -4.84 15.64 38.85
N LEU A 175 -4.61 14.32 38.84
CA LEU A 175 -4.29 13.54 40.04
C LEU A 175 -2.99 13.99 40.69
N LYS A 176 -1.96 14.32 39.90
CA LYS A 176 -0.70 14.85 40.42
C LYS A 176 -0.91 16.18 41.14
N LYS A 177 -1.62 17.13 40.51
CA LYS A 177 -1.97 18.42 41.13
C LYS A 177 -2.80 18.23 42.40
N ALA A 178 -3.78 17.31 42.39
CA ALA A 178 -4.59 17.00 43.55
C ALA A 178 -3.77 16.42 44.71
N ARG A 179 -2.84 15.48 44.43
CA ARG A 179 -1.92 14.92 45.43
C ARG A 179 -0.99 15.97 46.01
N GLU A 180 -0.44 16.86 45.19
CA GLU A 180 0.41 17.96 45.66
C GLU A 180 -0.35 18.94 46.55
N ALA A 181 -1.58 19.31 46.16
CA ALA A 181 -2.45 20.15 46.98
C ALA A 181 -2.83 19.47 48.31
N PHE A 182 -3.12 18.17 48.28
CA PHE A 182 -3.41 17.40 49.48
C PHE A 182 -2.20 17.36 50.43
N ARG A 183 -0.99 17.07 49.92
CA ARG A 183 0.24 17.06 50.72
C ARG A 183 0.52 18.40 51.38
N LYS A 184 0.26 19.51 50.69
CA LYS A 184 0.40 20.86 51.26
C LYS A 184 -0.57 21.08 52.42
N ARG A 185 -1.85 20.76 52.22
CA ARG A 185 -2.87 20.86 53.28
C ARG A 185 -2.54 19.96 54.46
N GLU A 186 -2.11 18.74 54.20
CA GLU A 186 -1.71 17.79 55.25
C GLU A 186 -0.52 18.32 56.05
N ALA A 187 0.51 18.86 55.39
CA ALA A 187 1.64 19.49 56.06
C ALA A 187 1.23 20.71 56.89
N GLU A 188 0.36 21.57 56.36
CA GLU A 188 -0.20 22.74 57.08
C GLU A 188 -0.96 22.31 58.34
N VAL A 189 -1.80 21.28 58.24
CA VAL A 189 -2.55 20.73 59.39
C VAL A 189 -1.61 20.10 60.41
N ILE A 190 -0.59 19.35 59.98
CA ILE A 190 0.42 18.79 60.88
C ILE A 190 1.19 19.89 61.60
N GLU A 191 1.55 20.98 60.91
CA GLU A 191 2.20 22.12 61.56
C GLU A 191 1.29 22.83 62.55
N GLN A 192 0.02 23.06 62.21
CA GLN A 192 -0.96 23.68 63.10
C GLN A 192 -1.14 22.86 64.38
N THR A 193 -1.41 21.56 64.22
CA THR A 193 -1.57 20.63 65.35
C THR A 193 -0.31 20.52 66.21
N ARG A 194 0.89 20.51 65.60
CA ARG A 194 2.16 20.57 66.35
C ARG A 194 2.27 21.84 67.20
N ARG A 195 1.94 23.00 66.63
CA ARG A 195 1.99 24.28 67.36
C ARG A 195 0.99 24.28 68.51
N GLU A 196 -0.24 23.82 68.27
CA GLU A 196 -1.26 23.68 69.32
C GLU A 196 -0.80 22.77 70.46
N CYS A 197 -0.27 21.59 70.14
CA CYS A 197 0.28 20.67 71.15
C CYS A 197 1.48 21.27 71.91
N GLU A 198 2.38 22.00 71.23
CA GLU A 198 3.51 22.67 71.88
C GLU A 198 3.04 23.80 72.82
N GLU A 199 2.03 24.57 72.43
CA GLU A 199 1.44 25.62 73.26
C GLU A 199 0.74 25.03 74.49
N GLU A 200 -0.02 23.96 74.33
CA GLU A 200 -0.64 23.24 75.44
C GLU A 200 0.41 22.65 76.38
N ALA A 201 1.45 22.01 75.84
CA ALA A 201 2.55 21.48 76.62
C ALA A 201 3.30 22.60 77.38
N ARG A 202 3.49 23.79 76.79
CA ARG A 202 4.08 24.96 77.47
C ARG A 202 3.20 25.46 78.60
N LYS A 203 1.88 25.57 78.40
CA LYS A 203 0.93 25.99 79.45
C LYS A 203 0.94 25.00 80.61
N GLU A 204 0.95 23.71 80.31
CA GLU A 204 1.00 22.66 81.33
C GLU A 204 2.35 22.65 82.07
N ALA A 205 3.47 22.80 81.35
CA ALA A 205 4.79 22.93 81.96
C ALA A 205 4.88 24.17 82.87
N GLN A 206 4.28 25.30 82.48
CA GLN A 206 4.18 26.49 83.33
C GLN A 206 3.36 26.22 84.59
N ARG A 207 2.20 25.56 84.45
CA ARG A 207 1.35 25.15 85.59
C ARG A 207 2.14 24.27 86.56
N VAL A 208 2.78 23.22 86.08
CA VAL A 208 3.60 22.32 86.89
C VAL A 208 4.76 23.08 87.54
N ALA A 209 5.44 23.96 86.82
CA ALA A 209 6.52 24.77 87.38
C ALA A 209 6.04 25.69 88.52
N THR A 210 4.83 26.27 88.42
CA THR A 210 4.26 27.06 89.51
C THR A 210 3.93 26.21 90.74
N LEU A 211 3.40 25.00 90.55
CA LEU A 211 3.13 24.06 91.63
C LEU A 211 4.43 23.62 92.32
N HIS A 212 5.44 23.21 91.55
CA HIS A 212 6.74 22.82 92.08
C HIS A 212 7.43 23.98 92.82
N LYS A 213 7.33 25.22 92.33
CA LYS A 213 7.85 26.39 93.04
C LYS A 213 7.17 26.57 94.40
N ALA A 214 5.84 26.49 94.45
CA ALA A 214 5.10 26.59 95.71
C ALA A 214 5.46 25.47 96.69
N GLU A 215 5.65 24.24 96.20
CA GLU A 215 6.13 23.11 97.01
C GLU A 215 7.54 23.36 97.55
N ILE A 216 8.47 23.80 96.70
CA ILE A 216 9.84 24.16 97.09
C ILE A 216 9.82 25.27 98.15
N ASP A 217 9.03 26.33 97.95
CA ASP A 217 8.90 27.42 98.91
C ASP A 217 8.34 26.93 100.25
N SER A 218 7.36 26.02 100.23
CA SER A 218 6.81 25.41 101.45
C SER A 218 7.83 24.55 102.19
N LEU A 219 8.68 23.82 101.46
CA LEU A 219 9.74 22.98 102.02
C LEU A 219 10.88 23.84 102.57
N ASN A 220 11.27 24.89 101.85
CA ASN A 220 12.24 25.88 102.30
C ASN A 220 11.77 26.55 103.58
N HIS A 221 10.50 26.97 103.66
CA HIS A 221 9.96 27.55 104.89
C HIS A 221 10.01 26.57 106.08
N LYS A 222 9.69 25.28 105.86
CA LYS A 222 9.84 24.25 106.90
C LYS A 222 11.30 24.05 107.30
N TYR A 223 12.21 24.08 106.32
CA TYR A 223 13.64 23.98 106.55
C TYR A 223 14.15 25.16 107.40
N ASP A 224 13.81 26.39 107.04
CA ASP A 224 14.17 27.60 107.81
C ASP A 224 13.63 27.55 109.25
N MET A 225 12.39 27.09 109.41
CA MET A 225 11.79 26.89 110.74
C MET A 225 12.55 25.84 111.58
N LEU A 226 12.98 24.74 110.96
CA LEU A 226 13.80 23.72 111.62
C LEU A 226 15.20 24.25 111.93
N GLU A 227 15.81 25.01 111.02
CA GLU A 227 17.11 25.64 111.22
C GLU A 227 17.07 26.63 112.40
N HIS A 228 16.04 27.48 112.47
CA HIS A 228 15.84 28.38 113.61
C HIS A 228 15.65 27.63 114.93
N LYS A 229 14.89 26.54 114.95
CA LYS A 229 14.75 25.69 116.15
C LYS A 229 16.10 25.08 116.53
N PHE A 230 16.83 24.55 115.56
CA PHE A 230 18.15 23.97 115.79
C PHE A 230 19.15 25.00 116.35
N GLN A 231 19.16 26.23 115.81
CA GLN A 231 19.98 27.32 116.34
C GLN A 231 19.59 27.70 117.77
N ARG A 232 18.30 27.71 118.11
CA ARG A 232 17.82 27.92 119.49
C ARG A 232 18.30 26.82 120.43
N GLU A 233 18.18 25.56 120.02
CA GLU A 233 18.67 24.42 120.80
C GLU A 233 20.19 24.46 120.97
N LEU A 234 20.95 24.85 119.94
CA LEU A 234 22.39 25.07 120.07
C LEU A 234 22.72 26.21 121.04
N ALA A 235 21.97 27.31 121.02
CA ALA A 235 22.16 28.40 121.97
C ALA A 235 21.80 27.98 123.40
N HIS A 236 20.72 27.21 123.59
CA HIS A 236 20.34 26.63 124.87
C HIS A 236 21.41 25.67 125.39
N ARG A 237 21.89 24.75 124.53
CA ARG A 237 22.99 23.84 124.84
C ARG A 237 24.25 24.59 125.29
N LYS A 238 24.64 25.66 124.59
CA LYS A 238 25.77 26.51 124.98
C LYS A 238 25.58 27.17 126.36
N LYS A 239 24.36 27.61 126.69
CA LYS A 239 24.04 28.17 128.01
C LYS A 239 24.14 27.10 129.10
N VAL A 240 23.54 25.93 128.90
CA VAL A 240 23.64 24.82 129.85
C VAL A 240 25.08 24.36 130.03
N GLU A 241 25.86 24.26 128.95
CA GLU A 241 27.29 23.97 129.03
C GLU A 241 28.06 25.05 129.84
N HIS A 242 27.69 26.32 129.69
CA HIS A 242 28.27 27.42 130.47
C HIS A 242 27.89 27.34 131.95
N ASP A 243 26.60 27.16 132.26
CA ASP A 243 26.09 27.02 133.64
C ASP A 243 26.69 25.79 134.32
N PHE A 244 26.83 24.67 133.60
CA PHE A 244 27.49 23.47 134.10
C PHE A 244 28.98 23.70 134.40
N ARG A 245 29.70 24.43 133.54
CA ARG A 245 31.09 24.83 133.82
C ARG A 245 31.17 25.76 135.02
N ALA A 246 30.27 26.73 135.15
CA ALA A 246 30.20 27.61 136.31
C ALA A 246 29.96 26.83 137.61
N LEU A 247 29.02 25.87 137.61
CA LEU A 247 28.80 24.95 138.73
C LEU A 247 30.03 24.10 139.06
N GLN A 248 30.76 23.61 138.05
CA GLN A 248 32.01 22.89 138.27
C GLN A 248 33.07 23.79 138.90
N ASP A 249 33.18 25.04 138.47
CA ASP A 249 34.12 26.02 139.04
C ASP A 249 33.71 26.43 140.48
N ASP A 250 32.42 26.58 140.76
CA ASP A 250 31.91 26.84 142.11
C ASP A 250 32.10 25.63 143.03
N TYR A 251 31.90 24.41 142.53
CA TYR A 251 32.21 23.19 143.27
C TYR A 251 33.71 23.09 143.58
N ARG A 252 34.59 23.42 142.61
CA ARG A 252 36.04 23.54 142.85
C ARG A 252 36.33 24.57 143.93
N ARG A 253 35.73 25.78 143.85
CA ARG A 253 35.88 26.81 144.89
C ARG A 253 35.37 26.35 146.26
N PHE A 254 34.26 25.62 146.33
CA PHE A 254 33.76 25.06 147.58
C PHE A 254 34.73 24.02 148.16
N MET A 255 35.32 23.17 147.33
CA MET A 255 36.40 22.27 147.75
C MET A 255 37.61 23.06 148.25
N ASP A 256 38.00 24.14 147.56
CA ASP A 256 39.10 25.01 147.99
C ASP A 256 38.79 25.76 149.31
N TYR A 257 37.54 26.21 149.51
CA TYR A 257 37.07 26.87 150.74
C TYR A 257 36.95 25.90 151.91
N THR A 258 36.55 24.65 151.64
CA THR A 258 36.50 23.61 152.67
C THR A 258 37.92 23.21 153.06
N ASP A 259 38.89 23.12 152.13
CA ASP A 259 40.32 22.93 152.43
C ASP A 259 40.97 24.12 153.19
N GLY A 260 40.26 25.26 153.31
CA GLY A 260 40.69 26.47 153.99
C GLY A 260 40.13 26.66 155.40
N LYS A 261 40.77 26.04 156.40
CA LYS A 261 40.80 26.53 157.81
C LYS A 261 39.55 26.32 158.70
N PHE A 262 38.48 25.69 158.22
CA PHE A 262 37.30 25.33 159.06
C PHE A 262 36.81 23.90 158.87
N HIS A 263 37.73 22.93 158.86
CA HIS A 263 37.34 21.55 159.14
C HIS A 263 37.10 21.41 160.63
N SER A 264 35.83 21.36 161.04
CA SER A 264 35.51 20.79 162.35
C SER A 264 36.09 19.38 162.41
N ASP A 265 36.71 19.02 163.53
CA ASP A 265 37.38 17.72 163.74
C ASP A 265 36.52 16.51 163.31
N TYR A 266 35.20 16.68 163.28
CA TYR A 266 34.23 15.71 162.80
C TYR A 266 34.39 15.34 161.31
N LEU A 267 34.73 16.29 160.42
CA LEU A 267 34.94 16.02 158.99
C LEU A 267 36.33 15.42 158.70
N MET A 268 37.32 15.76 159.52
CA MET A 268 38.63 15.09 159.47
C MET A 268 38.55 13.65 159.97
N GLN A 269 37.75 13.35 160.99
CA GLN A 269 37.48 11.99 161.44
C GLN A 269 36.79 11.16 160.36
N LEU A 270 35.80 11.70 159.64
CA LEU A 270 35.16 11.00 158.52
C LEU A 270 36.07 10.83 157.30
N ARG A 271 36.98 11.77 157.04
CA ARG A 271 38.03 11.62 156.02
C ARG A 271 39.07 10.59 156.42
N TYR A 272 39.45 10.50 157.69
CA TYR A 272 40.38 9.48 158.20
C TYR A 272 39.73 8.09 158.23
N LEU A 273 38.45 7.99 158.62
CA LEU A 273 37.66 6.75 158.52
C LEU A 273 37.45 6.34 157.06
N GLY A 274 37.13 7.28 156.18
CA GLY A 274 36.98 7.04 154.74
C GLY A 274 38.29 6.64 154.06
N LEU A 275 39.42 7.22 154.46
CA LEU A 275 40.76 6.83 154.01
C LEU A 275 41.21 5.49 154.62
N GLN A 276 40.90 5.19 155.89
CA GLN A 276 41.17 3.88 156.48
C GLN A 276 40.30 2.77 155.88
N LEU A 277 39.06 3.08 155.51
CA LEU A 277 38.17 2.19 154.75
C LEU A 277 38.64 2.03 153.30
N ALA A 278 39.30 3.04 152.71
CA ALA A 278 39.90 2.95 151.38
C ALA A 278 41.27 2.24 151.39
N ASP A 279 42.07 2.38 152.46
CA ASP A 279 43.39 1.76 152.64
C ASP A 279 43.28 0.30 153.10
N LYS A 280 42.24 -0.06 153.88
CA LYS A 280 41.83 -1.46 154.03
C LYS A 280 41.11 -1.89 152.76
N LYS A 281 41.85 -2.44 151.80
CA LYS A 281 41.28 -3.16 150.66
C LYS A 281 40.44 -4.36 151.14
N LEU A 282 39.18 -4.17 151.51
CA LEU A 282 38.24 -5.26 151.76
C LEU A 282 36.86 -4.95 151.20
N GLN A 283 36.37 -5.91 150.42
CA GLN A 283 35.18 -5.88 149.58
C GLN A 283 33.85 -6.01 150.33
N VAL A 284 33.78 -5.90 151.67
CA VAL A 284 32.54 -5.98 152.46
C VAL A 284 32.72 -5.26 153.80
N VAL A 285 31.78 -4.39 154.19
CA VAL A 285 31.67 -3.82 155.55
C VAL A 285 30.39 -4.37 156.20
N THR A 286 30.51 -4.99 157.39
CA THR A 286 29.39 -5.51 158.21
C THR A 286 29.16 -4.63 159.44
N TYR A 287 27.93 -4.60 159.94
CA TYR A 287 27.44 -3.68 160.99
C TYR A 287 28.12 -3.77 162.36
N GLU A 288 28.99 -4.75 162.59
CA GLU A 288 29.65 -4.99 163.88
C GLU A 288 30.96 -4.18 164.07
N ASP A 289 31.45 -3.50 163.02
CA ASP A 289 32.64 -2.63 163.07
C ASP A 289 32.34 -1.20 163.58
N ILE A 290 31.06 -0.90 163.83
CA ILE A 290 30.57 0.42 164.23
C ILE A 290 29.96 0.30 165.63
N GLU A 291 30.74 -0.05 166.66
CA GLU A 291 30.40 0.22 168.08
C GLU A 291 31.58 -0.11 169.04
N PRO A 292 31.62 0.42 170.27
CA PRO A 292 32.53 1.53 170.61
C PRO A 292 33.55 1.14 171.70
N ILE A 293 34.69 1.85 171.75
CA ILE A 293 35.56 1.83 172.93
C ILE A 293 35.40 3.16 173.66
N LYS A 294 34.99 3.04 174.93
CA LYS A 294 34.68 4.05 175.96
C LYS A 294 35.48 5.34 175.90
#